data_AF-A0A354YV91-F1
#
_entry.id   AF-A0A354YV91-F1
#
_cell.length_a   1.000
_cell.length_b   1.000
_cell.length_c   1.000
_cell.angle_alpha   90.00
_cell.angle_beta   90.00
_cell.angle_gamma   90.00
#
_symmetry.space_group_name_H-M   'P 1'
#
loop_
_entity.id
_entity.type
_entity.pdbx_description
1 polymer ?
#
loop_
_entity_poly.entity_id
_entity_poly.type
_entity_poly.pdbx_seq_one_letter_code
_entity_poly.pdbx_strand_id
1 'polypeptide(L)' 'LGHLVTLAEPDDYDKRLKQWRMEDLPMLPEKMKLKVIKQTSHQFQVVKELMKRNDIEELVIATDAG' A
#
# COMPACT_ATOMS: atom_id res chain seq x y z
N LEU A 1 -4.85 10.22 -11.54
CA LEU A 1 -4.19 9.56 -10.39
C LEU A 1 -4.89 8.23 -10.18
N GLY A 2 -4.17 7.11 -10.21
CA GLY A 2 -4.71 5.76 -9.98
C GLY A 2 -4.46 5.29 -8.55
N HIS A 3 -3.84 4.12 -8.38
CA HIS A 3 -3.53 3.55 -7.07
C HIS A 3 -2.71 4.49 -6.15
N LEU A 4 -3.07 4.51 -4.87
CA LEU A 4 -2.36 5.25 -3.82
C LEU A 4 -1.38 4.38 -3.04
N VAL A 5 -1.58 3.07 -3.09
CA VAL A 5 -0.77 2.05 -2.42
C VAL A 5 -0.47 0.92 -3.41
N THR A 6 0.63 0.22 -3.18
CA THR A 6 1.04 -0.99 -3.92
C THR A 6 1.38 -2.09 -2.94
N LEU A 7 1.60 -3.32 -3.42
CA LEU A 7 2.17 -4.38 -2.60
C LEU A 7 3.57 -4.00 -2.12
N ALA A 8 3.89 -4.36 -0.88
CA ALA A 8 5.23 -4.21 -0.35
C ALA A 8 6.22 -5.10 -1.12
N GLU A 9 7.46 -4.62 -1.26
CA GLU A 9 8.53 -5.36 -1.92
C GLU A 9 9.05 -6.49 -1.01
N PRO A 10 9.72 -7.53 -1.54
CA PRO A 10 10.32 -8.58 -0.72
C PRO A 10 11.19 -8.06 0.44
N ASP A 11 11.95 -6.99 0.20
CA ASP A 11 12.83 -6.39 1.21
C ASP A 11 12.10 -5.61 2.31
N ASP A 12 10.81 -5.31 2.12
CA ASP A 12 9.91 -4.75 3.13
C ASP A 12 9.38 -5.86 4.09
N TYR A 13 9.50 -7.15 3.72
CA TYR A 13 9.22 -8.29 4.59
C TYR A 13 10.47 -8.71 5.36
N ASP A 14 11.60 -8.88 4.65
CA ASP A 14 12.89 -9.24 5.22
C ASP A 14 14.01 -8.66 4.36
N LYS A 15 14.94 -7.92 4.98
CA LYS A 15 16.05 -7.28 4.26
C LYS A 15 16.96 -8.25 3.52
N ARG A 16 16.98 -9.54 3.90
CA ARG A 16 17.70 -10.60 3.16
C ARG A 16 17.15 -10.80 1.76
N LEU A 17 15.83 -10.65 1.59
CA LEU A 17 15.11 -10.80 0.33
C LEU A 17 15.34 -9.64 -0.66
N LYS A 18 16.14 -8.65 -0.26
CA LYS A 18 16.64 -7.63 -1.21
C LYS A 18 17.51 -8.25 -2.30
N GLN A 19 18.21 -9.35 -1.99
CA GLN A 19 18.97 -10.12 -2.95
C GLN A 19 18.21 -11.37 -3.34
N TRP A 20 18.24 -11.72 -4.63
CA TRP A 20 17.58 -12.91 -5.13
C TRP A 20 18.45 -14.14 -4.91
N ARG A 21 17.92 -15.13 -4.18
CA ARG A 21 18.57 -16.42 -3.95
C ARG A 21 17.54 -17.53 -4.15
N MET A 22 17.97 -18.65 -4.73
CA MET A 22 17.08 -19.78 -4.98
C MET A 22 16.56 -20.41 -3.68
N GLU A 23 17.36 -20.38 -2.62
CA GLU A 23 17.02 -20.91 -1.29
C GLU A 23 15.89 -20.13 -0.58
N ASP A 24 15.68 -18.87 -0.96
CA ASP A 24 14.64 -18.01 -0.39
C ASP A 24 13.31 -18.10 -1.16
N LEU A 25 13.24 -18.94 -2.21
CA LEU A 25 12.07 -19.08 -3.06
C LEU A 25 11.31 -20.39 -2.80
N PRO A 26 9.96 -20.35 -2.87
CA PRO A 26 9.14 -19.17 -3.13
C PRO A 26 9.00 -18.28 -1.88
N MET A 27 9.03 -16.95 -2.08
CA MET A 27 8.66 -16.02 -1.02
C MET A 27 7.14 -15.95 -0.90
N LEU A 28 6.60 -16.50 0.18
CA LEU A 28 5.16 -16.51 0.48
C LEU A 28 4.91 -15.85 1.84
N PRO A 29 4.56 -14.55 1.88
CA PRO A 29 4.30 -13.88 3.13
C PRO A 29 2.95 -14.35 3.70
N GLU A 30 2.87 -14.54 5.03
CA GLU A 30 1.62 -14.90 5.70
C GLU A 30 0.50 -13.87 5.47
N LYS A 31 0.88 -12.60 5.32
CA LYS A 31 -0.01 -11.48 5.00
C LYS A 31 0.62 -10.56 3.98
N MET A 32 -0.13 -10.23 2.94
CA MET A 32 0.26 -9.20 1.98
C MET A 32 0.25 -7.83 2.64
N LYS A 33 1.41 -7.16 2.67
CA LYS A 33 1.55 -5.78 3.13
C LYS A 33 1.34 -4.81 1.97
N LEU A 34 0.79 -3.65 2.28
CA LEU A 34 0.68 -2.53 1.35
C LEU A 34 1.65 -1.41 1.72
N LYS A 35 2.17 -0.72 0.71
CA LYS A 35 3.08 0.42 0.85
C LYS A 35 2.56 1.60 0.04
N VAL A 36 2.68 2.79 0.60
CA VAL A 36 2.30 4.03 -0.08
C VAL A 36 3.24 4.28 -1.25
N ILE A 37 2.68 4.56 -2.43
CA ILE A 37 3.46 4.89 -3.62
C ILE A 37 4.03 6.30 -3.43
N LYS A 38 5.35 6.46 -3.58
CA LYS A 38 6.04 7.74 -3.31
C LYS A 38 5.46 8.89 -4.12
N GLN A 39 5.13 8.65 -5.38
CA GLN A 39 4.59 9.62 -6.33
C GLN A 39 3.17 10.10 -5.96
N THR A 40 2.35 9.25 -5.32
CA THR A 40 0.98 9.58 -4.91
C THR A 40 0.86 9.78 -3.39
N SER A 41 1.99 9.83 -2.68
CA SER A 41 2.05 9.94 -1.22
C SER A 41 1.36 11.18 -0.67
N HIS A 42 1.45 12.31 -1.37
CA HIS A 42 0.75 13.54 -0.99
C HIS A 42 -0.77 13.33 -0.99
N GLN A 43 -1.33 12.79 -2.07
CA GLN A 43 -2.76 12.48 -2.17
C GLN A 43 -3.19 11.47 -1.10
N PHE A 44 -2.36 10.46 -0.82
CA PHE A 44 -2.63 9.50 0.24
C PHE A 44 -2.76 10.18 1.62
N GLN A 45 -1.86 11.12 1.95
CA GLN A 45 -1.96 11.85 3.22
C GLN A 45 -3.22 12.71 3.28
N VAL A 46 -3.54 13.45 2.21
CA VAL A 46 -4.76 14.26 2.15
C VAL A 46 -6.00 13.41 2.41
N VAL A 47 -6.15 12.27 1.73
CA VAL A 47 -7.29 11.36 1.94
C VAL A 47 -7.29 10.80 3.36
N LYS A 48 -6.14 10.36 3.88
CA LYS A 48 -6.01 9.83 5.24
C LYS A 48 -6.38 10.84 6.32
N GLU A 49 -6.00 12.10 6.15
CA GLU A 49 -6.35 13.19 7.07
C GLU A 49 -7.85 13.47 7.03
N LEU A 50 -8.44 13.58 5.84
CA LEU A 50 -9.88 13.76 5.67
C LEU A 50 -10.67 12.60 6.30
N MET A 51 -10.26 11.36 6.08
CA MET A 51 -10.92 10.18 6.65
C MET A 51 -10.85 10.10 8.18
N LYS A 52 -9.88 10.77 8.81
CA LYS A 52 -9.67 10.75 10.27
C LYS A 52 -10.28 11.95 10.98
N ARG A 53 -10.88 12.87 10.23
CA ARG A 53 -11.58 14.01 10.80
C ARG A 53 -12.85 13.54 11.52
N ASN A 54 -13.07 14.08 12.71
CA ASN A 54 -14.20 13.69 13.55
C ASN A 54 -15.54 14.26 13.06
N ASP A 55 -15.51 15.27 12.18
CA ASP A 55 -16.70 15.93 11.60
C ASP A 55 -17.18 15.28 10.28
N ILE A 56 -16.52 14.21 9.85
CA ILE A 56 -16.94 13.44 8.66
C ILE A 56 -17.82 12.29 9.10
N GLU A 57 -19.06 12.27 8.62
CA GLU A 57 -20.06 11.24 8.95
C GLU A 57 -20.14 10.14 7.88
N GLU A 58 -19.78 10.46 6.64
CA GLU A 58 -19.93 9.54 5.50
C GLU A 58 -18.72 9.61 4.56
N LEU A 59 -18.39 8.45 3.98
CA LEU A 59 -17.37 8.29 2.94
C LEU A 59 -17.99 7.56 1.73
N VAL A 60 -18.03 8.22 0.58
CA VAL A 60 -18.53 7.64 -0.66
C VAL A 60 -17.37 7.28 -1.58
N ILE A 61 -17.29 6.01 -2.00
CA ILE A 61 -16.31 5.54 -2.98
C ILE A 61 -16.93 5.66 -4.37
N ALA A 62 -16.41 6.60 -5.17
CA ALA A 62 -16.89 6.88 -6.52
C ALA A 62 -15.83 6.51 -7.59
N THR A 63 -15.18 5.36 -7.42
CA THR A 63 -14.27 4.80 -8.44
C THR A 63 -15.08 4.12 -9.55
N ASP A 64 -14.45 3.85 -10.68
CA ASP A 64 -15.07 3.11 -11.79
C ASP A 64 -15.66 1.78 -11.31
N ALA A 65 -16.81 1.37 -11.85
CA ALA A 65 -17.54 0.16 -11.48
C ALA A 65 -16.97 -1.13 -12.12
N GLY A 66 -15.68 -1.11 -12.46
CA GLY A 66 -14.98 -2.17 -13.20
C GLY A 66 -14.67 -3.41 -12.38
#